data_AF-A0A2R4WXP7-F1
#
_entry.id   AF-A0A2R4WXP7-F1
#
_cell.length_a   1.000
_cell.length_b   1.000
_cell.length_c   1.000
_cell.angle_alpha   90.00
_cell.angle_beta   90.00
_cell.angle_gamma   90.00
#
_symmetry.space_group_name_H-M   'P 1'
#
loop_
_entity.id
_entity.type
_entity.pdbx_description
1 polymer ?
#
loop_
_entity_poly.entity_id
_entity_poly.type
_entity_poly.pdbx_seq_one_letter_code
_entity_poly.pdbx_strand_id
1 'polypeptide(L)' 'MGAPINLGDVLVAGVCRQHGARIVTRDADFERVPDLTVESY' A
#
# COMPACT_ATOMS: atom_id res chain seq x y z
N MET A 1 12.19 -8.81 10.01
CA MET A 1 12.97 -8.02 9.03
C MET A 1 11.98 -7.28 8.15
N GLY A 2 12.13 -5.97 7.97
CA GLY A 2 11.30 -5.20 7.04
C GLY A 2 11.99 -5.12 5.67
N ALA A 3 11.23 -5.31 4.59
CA ALA A 3 11.69 -5.01 3.24
C ALA A 3 11.34 -3.54 2.92
N PRO A 4 12.28 -2.71 2.46
CA PRO A 4 12.00 -1.34 2.07
C PRO A 4 10.93 -1.28 0.99
N ILE A 5 9.94 -0.41 1.18
CA ILE A 5 8.99 0.02 0.13
C ILE A 5 9.56 1.31 -0.47
N ASN A 6 9.42 1.51 -1.79
CA ASN A 6 9.91 2.73 -2.42
C ASN A 6 9.10 3.97 -1.96
N LEU A 7 9.69 5.16 -2.06
CA LEU A 7 9.06 6.38 -1.55
C LEU A 7 7.71 6.70 -2.22
N GLY A 8 7.56 6.40 -3.52
CA GLY A 8 6.31 6.65 -4.24
C GLY A 8 5.16 5.84 -3.65
N ASP A 9 5.40 4.54 -3.42
CA ASP A 9 4.41 3.64 -2.85
C ASP A 9 4.07 4.01 -1.41
N VAL A 10 5.04 4.49 -0.63
CA VAL A 10 4.77 5.01 0.72
C VAL A 10 3.78 6.18 0.69
N LEU A 11 3.92 7.10 -0.26
CA LEU A 11 3.02 8.25 -0.38
C LEU A 11 1.61 7.82 -0.81
N VAL A 12 1.49 6.93 -1.79
CA VAL A 12 0.19 6.40 -2.25
C VAL A 12 -0.50 5.63 -1.11
N ALA A 13 0.23 4.73 -0.44
CA ALA A 13 -0.27 3.96 0.69
C ALA A 13 -0.76 4.86 1.83
N GLY A 14 -0.02 5.94 2.13
CA GLY A 14 -0.39 6.92 3.15
C GLY A 14 -1.73 7.59 2.86
N VAL A 15 -1.93 8.09 1.64
CA VAL A 15 -3.18 8.73 1.23
C VAL A 15 -4.34 7.75 1.29
N CYS A 16 -4.19 6.55 0.72
CA CYS A 16 -5.26 5.56 0.71
C CYS A 16 -5.66 5.15 2.13
N ARG A 17 -4.68 4.88 3.00
CA ARG A 17 -4.92 4.51 4.40
C ARG A 17 -5.62 5.63 5.17
N GLN A 18 -5.18 6.89 5.00
CA GLN A 18 -5.78 8.05 5.68
C GLN A 18 -7.28 8.22 5.33
N HIS A 19 -7.66 7.87 4.12
CA HIS A 19 -9.04 8.03 3.63
C HIS A 19 -9.86 6.73 3.68
N GLY A 20 -9.33 5.63 4.22
CA GLY A 20 -9.99 4.32 4.19
C GLY A 20 -10.24 3.81 2.76
N ALA A 21 -9.45 4.27 1.80
CA ALA A 21 -9.56 3.90 0.39
C ALA A 21 -8.82 2.58 0.10
N ARG A 22 -9.24 1.92 -0.98
CA ARG A 22 -8.64 0.67 -1.47
C ARG A 22 -7.60 0.96 -2.56
N ILE A 23 -6.46 0.26 -2.52
CA ILE A 23 -5.50 0.21 -3.61
C ILE A 23 -5.79 -1.01 -4.47
N VAL A 24 -5.90 -0.80 -5.79
CA VAL A 24 -6.00 -1.86 -6.80
C VAL A 24 -4.69 -1.87 -7.58
N THR A 25 -3.86 -2.89 -7.43
CA THR A 25 -2.49 -2.94 -7.98
C THR A 25 -2.06 -4.38 -8.25
N ARG A 26 -1.02 -4.60 -9.04
CA ARG A 26 -0.34 -5.91 -9.14
C ARG A 26 0.90 -5.99 -8.24
N ASP A 27 1.20 -4.90 -7.56
CA ASP A 27 2.37 -4.76 -6.73
C ASP A 27 2.09 -5.28 -5.32
N ALA A 28 2.76 -6.38 -4.97
CA ALA A 28 2.63 -7.02 -3.67
C ALA A 28 3.27 -6.20 -2.54
N ASP A 29 4.04 -5.15 -2.84
CA ASP A 29 4.71 -4.34 -1.84
C ASP A 29 3.73 -3.65 -0.87
N PHE A 30 2.52 -3.33 -1.35
CA PHE A 30 1.45 -2.71 -0.57
C PHE A 30 0.81 -3.63 0.47
N GLU A 31 0.88 -4.96 0.31
CA GLU A 31 0.36 -5.93 1.28
C GLU A 31 1.10 -5.87 2.63
N ARG A 32 2.29 -5.26 2.63
CA ARG A 32 3.12 -5.08 3.82
C ARG A 32 2.73 -3.86 4.65
N VAL A 33 1.82 -3.01 4.15
CA VAL A 33 1.35 -1.81 4.85
C VAL A 33 0.15 -2.18 5.74
N PRO A 34 0.27 -2.05 7.07
CA PRO A 34 -0.83 -2.36 7.97
C PRO A 34 -2.01 -1.39 7.76
N ASP A 35 -3.22 -1.89 7.99
CA ASP A 35 -4.48 -1.16 7.89
C ASP A 35 -4.79 -0.57 6.49
N LEU A 36 -4.13 -1.08 5.44
CA LEU A 36 -4.40 -0.72 4.07
C LEU A 36 -5.17 -1.84 3.37
N THR A 37 -6.26 -1.49 2.68
CA THR A 37 -7.03 -2.45 1.88
C THR A 37 -6.42 -2.55 0.49
N VAL A 38 -5.96 -3.73 0.10
CA VAL A 38 -5.33 -4.00 -1.20
C VAL A 38 -6.13 -5.05 -1.96
N GLU A 39 -6.34 -4.83 -3.25
CA GLU A 39 -6.95 -5.77 -4.19
C GLU A 39 -6.00 -5.99 -5.36
N SER A 40 -5.64 -7.25 -5.61
CA SER A 40 -4.75 -7.64 -6.70
C SER A 40 -5.54 -7.89 -7.99
N TYR A 41 -4.93 -7.60 -9.14
CA TYR A 41 -5.47 -7.93 -10.48
C TYR A 41 -4.39 -8.34 -11.48
#